data_AF-A0A6E8V0S4-F1
#
_entry.id   AF-A0A6E8V0S4-F1
#
_cell.length_a   1.000
_cell.length_b   1.000
_cell.length_c   1.000
_cell.angle_alpha   90.00
_cell.angle_beta   90.00
_cell.angle_gamma   90.00
#
_symmetry.space_group_name_H-M   'P 1'
#
loop_
_entity.id
_entity.type
_entity.pdbx_description
1 polymer ?
#
loop_
_entity_poly.entity_id
_entity_poly.type
_entity_poly.pdbx_seq_one_letter_code
_entity_poly.pdbx_strand_id
1 'polypeptide(L)'
;MNTSTWYGLRMMGFKIWIFGVFMLTVMCRCATAQTLSAPLPEPVCGQISQMLDSCFRNSSPTIAVELLYSVKIPDTVEEISDRCLLFNRGMECVQHYLNVCVDQQERKIIENEVYGAKRLYEFLCGDRSFQQEFLRHRECFQHVHRDWDACSGKFISILKEEMSKTTKQSMNLQYMHFCCARYGYEKCVYNSARYKCRNDSALFLRTVAKLLSTDRHFLNCDKIEHAVCSAGTVRLACWKLTALVLVVVWMISVSVFDWRSFGPVATRCYQLGIV
;
A
#
# COMPACT_ATOMS: atom_id res chain seq x y z
N MET A 1 1.83 -78.24 31.48
CA MET A 1 1.64 -76.85 31.97
C MET A 1 2.56 -75.97 31.14
N ASN A 2 1.99 -75.21 30.21
CA ASN A 2 2.72 -74.58 29.11
C ASN A 2 3.04 -73.11 29.44
N THR A 3 4.33 -72.76 29.40
CA THR A 3 4.93 -71.48 29.82
C THR A 3 4.71 -70.32 28.83
N SER A 4 3.94 -70.53 27.77
CA SER A 4 3.75 -69.57 26.67
C SER A 4 2.61 -68.56 26.88
N THR A 5 1.67 -68.80 27.79
CA THR A 5 0.55 -67.88 28.08
C THR A 5 0.92 -66.75 29.05
N TRP A 6 2.00 -66.88 29.80
CA TRP A 6 2.45 -65.86 30.77
C TRP A 6 3.21 -64.69 30.14
N TYR A 7 3.83 -64.87 28.96
CA TYR A 7 4.54 -63.81 28.26
C TYR A 7 3.59 -62.84 27.52
N GLY A 8 2.41 -63.30 27.10
CA GLY A 8 1.42 -62.48 26.39
C GLY A 8 0.73 -61.44 27.29
N LEU A 9 0.32 -61.82 28.50
CA LEU A 9 -0.33 -60.89 29.44
C LEU A 9 0.62 -59.83 30.00
N ARG A 10 1.89 -60.17 30.19
CA ARG A 10 2.91 -59.23 30.73
C ARG A 10 3.31 -58.17 29.69
N MET A 11 3.28 -58.51 28.40
CA MET A 11 3.55 -57.60 27.28
C MET A 11 2.40 -56.64 26.97
N MET A 12 1.13 -57.03 27.19
CA MET A 12 -0.02 -56.13 27.04
C MET A 12 -0.07 -55.07 28.15
N GLY A 13 0.23 -55.44 29.40
CA GLY A 13 0.28 -54.49 30.52
C GLY A 13 1.37 -53.41 30.36
N PHE A 14 2.54 -53.77 29.82
CA PHE A 14 3.63 -52.82 29.60
C PHE A 14 3.34 -51.84 28.45
N LYS A 15 2.66 -52.30 27.39
CA LYS A 15 2.24 -51.43 26.28
C LYS A 15 1.13 -50.44 26.68
N ILE A 16 0.18 -50.86 27.52
CA ILE A 16 -0.89 -49.99 28.03
C ILE A 16 -0.32 -48.92 28.98
N TRP A 17 0.68 -49.28 29.80
CA TRP A 17 1.34 -48.32 30.69
C TRP A 17 2.19 -47.29 29.93
N ILE A 18 2.91 -47.71 28.87
CA ILE A 18 3.67 -46.79 28.02
C ILE A 18 2.75 -45.83 27.25
N PHE A 19 1.64 -46.31 26.66
CA PHE A 19 0.67 -45.43 25.98
C PHE A 19 -0.06 -44.50 26.96
N GLY A 20 -0.36 -44.96 28.18
CA GLY A 20 -0.97 -44.14 29.24
C GLY A 20 -0.04 -43.04 29.74
N VAL A 21 1.24 -43.34 29.96
CA VAL A 21 2.26 -42.35 30.34
C VAL A 21 2.55 -41.40 29.19
N PHE A 22 2.63 -41.88 27.94
CA PHE A 22 2.84 -41.03 26.77
C PHE A 22 1.68 -40.05 26.56
N MET A 23 0.42 -40.50 26.72
CA MET A 23 -0.76 -39.61 26.66
C MET A 23 -0.82 -38.61 27.82
N LEU A 24 -0.42 -38.98 29.05
CA LEU A 24 -0.30 -38.03 30.17
C LEU A 24 0.84 -37.02 29.98
N THR A 25 1.96 -37.40 29.35
CA THR A 25 3.06 -36.48 29.05
C THR A 25 2.80 -35.58 27.84
N VAL A 26 2.00 -36.02 26.87
CA VAL A 26 1.61 -35.20 25.70
C VAL A 26 0.47 -34.24 26.06
N MET A 27 -0.38 -34.57 27.04
CA MET A 27 -1.43 -33.68 27.57
C MET A 27 -0.92 -32.65 28.60
N CYS A 28 0.37 -32.65 28.95
CA CYS A 28 0.96 -31.71 29.91
C CYS A 28 2.01 -30.76 29.28
N ARG A 29 1.84 -30.40 28.00
CA ARG A 29 2.55 -29.28 27.35
C ARG A 29 1.65 -28.35 26.54
N CYS A 30 0.40 -28.21 26.95
CA CYS A 30 -0.32 -26.95 26.78
C CYS A 30 -0.54 -26.36 28.17
N ALA A 31 0.56 -25.95 28.81
CA ALA A 31 0.47 -24.69 29.55
C ALA A 31 0.10 -23.67 28.47
N THR A 32 -1.20 -23.41 28.32
CA THR A 32 -1.65 -22.14 27.80
C THR A 32 -0.94 -21.13 28.68
N ALA A 33 0.14 -20.53 28.16
CA ALA A 33 0.44 -19.17 28.49
C ALA A 33 -0.82 -18.42 28.07
N GLN A 34 -1.79 -18.35 28.98
CA GLN A 34 -2.75 -17.27 28.97
C GLN A 34 -1.87 -16.05 29.21
N THR A 35 -1.34 -15.48 28.12
CA THR A 35 -1.12 -14.05 28.07
C THR A 35 -2.48 -13.45 28.34
N LEU A 36 -2.80 -13.26 29.62
CA LEU A 36 -3.95 -12.50 30.06
C LEU A 36 -3.68 -11.10 29.53
N SER A 37 -4.16 -10.81 28.33
CA SER A 37 -4.12 -9.45 27.80
C SER A 37 -4.82 -8.59 28.83
N ALA A 38 -4.13 -7.57 29.33
CA ALA A 38 -4.68 -6.69 30.34
C ALA A 38 -6.03 -6.15 29.86
N PRO A 39 -7.05 -6.08 30.73
CA PRO A 39 -8.36 -5.55 30.35
C PRO A 39 -8.20 -4.17 29.71
N LEU A 40 -9.02 -3.89 28.69
CA LEU A 40 -8.96 -2.61 27.98
C LEU A 40 -9.45 -1.48 28.92
N PRO A 41 -8.77 -0.32 28.93
CA PRO A 41 -9.22 0.83 29.72
C PRO A 41 -10.52 1.41 29.13
N GLU A 42 -11.40 1.90 30.01
CA GLU A 42 -12.62 2.61 29.60
C GLU A 42 -12.26 3.91 28.85
N PRO A 43 -12.84 4.14 27.65
CA PRO A 43 -12.50 5.30 26.82
C PRO A 43 -13.23 6.57 27.29
N VAL A 44 -12.54 7.71 27.23
CA VAL A 44 -13.15 9.04 27.40
C VAL A 44 -13.44 9.64 26.03
N CYS A 45 -14.72 9.80 25.70
CA CYS A 45 -15.13 10.28 24.38
C CYS A 45 -14.67 11.72 24.12
N GLY A 46 -14.19 11.98 22.91
CA GLY A 46 -13.60 13.28 22.50
C GLY A 46 -12.11 13.43 22.80
N GLN A 47 -11.47 12.47 23.49
CA GLN A 47 -10.06 12.52 23.89
C GLN A 47 -9.27 11.32 23.34
N ILE A 48 -9.11 11.26 22.01
CA ILE A 48 -8.46 10.13 21.33
C ILE A 48 -6.96 9.99 21.67
N SER A 49 -6.26 11.08 21.96
CA SER A 49 -4.85 11.03 22.40
C SER A 49 -4.71 10.33 23.75
N GLN A 50 -5.62 10.61 24.69
CA GLN A 50 -5.65 9.98 26.01
C GLN A 50 -6.02 8.50 25.93
N MET A 51 -6.84 8.10 24.95
CA MET A 51 -7.12 6.69 24.68
C MET A 51 -5.84 5.94 24.34
N LEU A 52 -4.99 6.48 23.45
CA LEU A 52 -3.74 5.81 23.06
C LEU A 52 -2.77 5.68 24.24
N ASP A 53 -2.58 6.75 25.02
CA ASP A 53 -1.73 6.70 26.21
C ASP A 53 -2.24 5.66 27.23
N SER A 54 -3.55 5.64 27.48
CA SER A 54 -4.17 4.73 28.43
C SER A 54 -4.12 3.28 27.94
N CYS A 55 -4.20 3.05 26.62
CA CYS A 55 -4.14 1.74 26.00
C CYS A 55 -2.85 0.97 26.31
N PHE A 56 -1.73 1.71 26.39
CA PHE A 56 -0.41 1.14 26.61
C PHE A 56 0.12 1.32 28.03
N ARG A 57 -0.48 2.20 28.85
CA ARG A 57 -0.22 2.26 30.30
C ARG A 57 -0.48 0.90 30.93
N ASN A 58 0.54 0.34 31.59
CA ASN A 58 0.50 -0.98 32.24
C ASN A 58 0.22 -2.18 31.31
N SER A 59 0.42 -2.03 29.99
CA SER A 59 0.37 -3.17 29.08
C SER A 59 1.53 -4.14 29.37
N SER A 60 1.25 -5.44 29.29
CA SER A 60 2.25 -6.52 29.34
C SER A 60 2.34 -7.15 27.95
N PRO A 61 3.56 -7.30 27.37
CA PRO A 61 4.86 -6.87 27.89
C PRO A 61 4.92 -5.34 28.05
N THR A 62 5.87 -4.83 28.86
CA THR A 62 6.11 -3.39 29.02
C THR A 62 6.56 -2.82 27.68
N ILE A 63 5.63 -2.54 26.78
CA ILE A 63 5.95 -2.00 25.47
C ILE A 63 6.43 -0.58 25.74
N ALA A 64 7.70 -0.32 25.44
CA ALA A 64 8.24 1.01 25.57
C ALA A 64 7.37 1.94 24.74
N VAL A 65 6.77 2.95 25.37
CA VAL A 65 6.00 4.00 24.69
C VAL A 65 6.88 4.66 23.60
N GLU A 66 8.20 4.63 23.77
CA GLU A 66 9.20 5.01 22.76
C GLU A 66 9.10 4.20 21.44
N LEU A 67 8.67 2.93 21.50
CA LEU A 67 8.41 2.12 20.32
C LEU A 67 7.22 2.67 19.51
N LEU A 68 6.19 3.25 20.15
CA LEU A 68 5.07 3.89 19.45
C LEU A 68 5.51 5.07 18.58
N TYR A 69 6.50 5.82 19.05
CA TYR A 69 6.97 7.04 18.39
C TYR A 69 8.17 6.82 17.46
N SER A 70 8.82 5.66 17.53
CA SER A 70 9.90 5.31 16.58
C SER A 70 9.33 4.68 15.31
N VAL A 71 9.35 5.44 14.22
CA VAL A 71 9.06 4.93 12.86
C VAL A 71 10.33 4.27 12.31
N LYS A 72 10.76 3.17 12.93
CA LYS A 72 11.86 2.34 12.44
C LYS A 72 11.31 1.12 11.72
N ILE A 73 11.87 0.84 10.55
CA ILE A 73 11.57 -0.36 9.77
C ILE A 73 12.15 -1.57 10.51
N PRO A 74 11.35 -2.60 10.83
CA PRO A 74 11.84 -3.78 11.52
C PRO A 74 12.93 -4.51 10.73
N ASP A 75 14.05 -4.81 11.39
CA ASP A 75 15.19 -5.48 10.78
C ASP A 75 15.32 -6.96 11.17
N THR A 76 14.52 -7.42 12.15
CA THR A 76 14.50 -8.80 12.64
C THR A 76 13.07 -9.31 12.84
N VAL A 77 12.92 -10.63 12.99
CA VAL A 77 11.62 -11.26 13.27
C VAL A 77 11.10 -10.86 14.66
N GLU A 78 12.00 -10.67 15.61
CA GLU A 78 11.71 -10.21 16.95
C GLU A 78 11.16 -8.77 16.92
N GLU A 79 11.82 -7.87 16.18
CA GLU A 79 11.31 -6.51 15.98
C GLU A 79 9.94 -6.52 15.30
N ILE A 80 9.70 -7.41 14.32
CA ILE A 80 8.37 -7.59 13.71
C ILE A 80 7.35 -8.03 14.76
N SER A 81 7.68 -9.01 15.60
CA SER A 81 6.80 -9.51 16.66
C SER A 81 6.41 -8.39 17.64
N ASP A 82 7.36 -7.56 18.04
CA ASP A 82 7.10 -6.42 18.94
C ASP A 82 6.17 -5.39 18.29
N ARG A 83 6.37 -5.10 17.00
CA ARG A 83 5.46 -4.24 16.23
C ARG A 83 4.06 -4.83 16.10
N CYS A 84 3.95 -6.14 15.92
CA CYS A 84 2.68 -6.84 15.84
C CYS A 84 1.91 -6.77 17.15
N LEU A 85 2.58 -6.98 18.30
CA LEU A 85 1.97 -6.83 19.61
C LEU A 85 1.42 -5.42 19.82
N LEU A 86 2.24 -4.41 19.47
CA LEU A 86 1.86 -3.00 19.58
C LEU A 86 0.67 -2.65 18.69
N PHE A 87 0.72 -3.04 17.41
CA PHE A 87 -0.34 -2.75 16.44
C PHE A 87 -1.66 -3.40 16.83
N ASN A 88 -1.64 -4.69 17.18
CA ASN A 88 -2.85 -5.43 17.57
C ASN A 88 -3.48 -4.81 18.81
N ARG A 89 -2.69 -4.51 19.85
CA ARG A 89 -3.19 -3.86 21.06
C ARG A 89 -3.76 -2.46 20.78
N GLY A 90 -3.05 -1.65 19.98
CA GLY A 90 -3.53 -0.35 19.57
C GLY A 90 -4.87 -0.43 18.83
N MET A 91 -5.01 -1.39 17.92
CA MET A 91 -6.24 -1.63 17.18
C MET A 91 -7.40 -2.11 18.05
N GLU A 92 -7.14 -2.93 19.07
CA GLU A 92 -8.17 -3.31 20.06
C GLU A 92 -8.72 -2.08 20.79
N CYS A 93 -7.84 -1.18 21.24
CA CYS A 93 -8.24 0.05 21.91
C CYS A 93 -8.98 1.01 20.98
N VAL A 94 -8.52 1.18 19.73
CA VAL A 94 -9.23 1.96 18.72
C VAL A 94 -10.62 1.37 18.49
N GLN A 95 -10.74 0.05 18.27
CA GLN A 95 -12.04 -0.58 18.06
C GLN A 95 -12.96 -0.41 19.28
N HIS A 96 -12.43 -0.54 20.48
CA HIS A 96 -13.21 -0.32 21.71
C HIS A 96 -13.70 1.12 21.83
N TYR A 97 -12.83 2.11 21.60
CA TYR A 97 -13.20 3.52 21.57
C TYR A 97 -14.27 3.80 20.51
N LEU A 98 -14.09 3.29 19.28
CA LEU A 98 -15.07 3.45 18.21
C LEU A 98 -16.42 2.81 18.58
N ASN A 99 -16.40 1.68 19.28
CA ASN A 99 -17.60 0.98 19.72
C ASN A 99 -18.42 1.77 20.76
N VAL A 100 -17.74 2.47 21.67
CA VAL A 100 -18.35 3.21 22.79
C VAL A 100 -18.66 4.66 22.42
N CYS A 101 -17.75 5.34 21.73
CA CYS A 101 -17.76 6.80 21.59
C CYS A 101 -18.14 7.33 20.21
N VAL A 102 -18.20 6.47 19.18
CA VAL A 102 -18.43 6.89 17.79
C VAL A 102 -19.65 6.18 17.22
N ASP A 103 -20.50 6.93 16.52
CA ASP A 103 -21.68 6.37 15.88
C ASP A 103 -21.32 5.40 14.74
N GLN A 104 -22.31 4.63 14.30
CA GLN A 104 -22.08 3.56 13.33
C GLN A 104 -21.64 4.05 11.95
N GLN A 105 -22.05 5.25 11.53
CA GLN A 105 -21.71 5.81 10.23
C GLN A 105 -20.28 6.37 10.26
N GLU A 106 -19.93 7.17 11.26
CA GLU A 106 -18.58 7.71 11.45
C GLU A 106 -17.56 6.59 11.70
N ARG A 107 -17.93 5.55 12.44
CA ARG A 107 -17.09 4.37 12.67
C ARG A 107 -16.62 3.73 11.36
N LYS A 108 -17.52 3.58 10.38
CA LYS A 108 -17.15 3.01 9.08
C LYS A 108 -16.10 3.85 8.37
N ILE A 109 -16.18 5.18 8.47
CA ILE A 109 -15.18 6.07 7.86
C ILE A 109 -13.81 5.79 8.47
N ILE A 110 -13.71 5.76 9.80
CA ILE A 110 -12.45 5.53 10.51
C ILE A 110 -11.90 4.11 10.24
N GLU A 111 -12.77 3.09 10.24
CA GLU A 111 -12.38 1.71 9.92
C GLU A 111 -11.82 1.56 8.50
N ASN A 112 -12.29 2.38 7.54
CA ASN A 112 -11.78 2.36 6.17
C ASN A 112 -10.40 3.02 6.07
N GLU A 113 -10.15 4.12 6.80
CA GLU A 113 -8.84 4.79 6.84
C GLU A 113 -7.72 3.87 7.35
N VAL A 114 -8.03 2.99 8.30
CA VAL A 114 -7.04 2.03 8.86
C VAL A 114 -6.98 0.70 8.10
N TYR A 115 -7.81 0.50 7.08
CA TYR A 115 -7.97 -0.78 6.39
C TYR A 115 -6.67 -1.28 5.74
N GLY A 116 -5.98 -0.42 4.98
CA GLY A 116 -4.74 -0.79 4.29
C GLY A 116 -3.62 -1.18 5.26
N ALA A 117 -3.48 -0.44 6.36
CA ALA A 117 -2.53 -0.76 7.44
C ALA A 117 -2.88 -2.09 8.11
N LYS A 118 -4.15 -2.32 8.46
CA LYS A 118 -4.61 -3.60 9.01
C LYS A 118 -4.29 -4.76 8.08
N ARG A 119 -4.52 -4.59 6.78
CA ARG A 119 -4.25 -5.64 5.79
C ARG A 119 -2.75 -5.96 5.68
N LEU A 120 -1.88 -4.95 5.73
CA LEU A 120 -0.43 -5.17 5.77
C LEU A 120 -0.03 -5.95 7.03
N TYR A 121 -0.54 -5.56 8.20
CA TYR A 121 -0.22 -6.23 9.47
C TYR A 121 -0.82 -7.63 9.56
N GLU A 122 -1.94 -7.92 8.91
CA GLU A 122 -2.46 -9.30 8.78
C GLU A 122 -1.42 -10.23 8.12
N PHE A 123 -0.76 -9.78 7.05
CA PHE A 123 0.32 -10.54 6.42
C PHE A 123 1.59 -10.53 7.28
N LEU A 124 2.04 -9.35 7.72
CA LEU A 124 3.29 -9.21 8.44
C LEU A 124 3.29 -9.97 9.77
N CYS A 125 2.16 -10.07 10.46
CA CYS A 125 2.03 -10.76 11.74
C CYS A 125 1.55 -12.21 11.61
N GLY A 126 0.79 -12.53 10.56
CA GLY A 126 0.19 -13.85 10.37
C GLY A 126 0.98 -14.80 9.47
N ASP A 127 1.82 -14.28 8.57
CA ASP A 127 2.50 -15.06 7.54
C ASP A 127 4.02 -15.02 7.68
N ARG A 128 4.60 -16.15 8.11
CA ARG A 128 6.06 -16.35 8.25
C ARG A 128 6.81 -16.19 6.93
N SER A 129 6.22 -16.58 5.80
CA SER A 129 6.85 -16.43 4.49
C SER A 129 6.91 -14.97 4.07
N PHE A 130 5.85 -14.21 4.36
CA PHE A 130 5.82 -12.77 4.14
C PHE A 130 6.83 -12.03 5.02
N GLN A 131 6.99 -12.43 6.29
CA GLN A 131 8.04 -11.88 7.17
C GLN A 131 9.44 -12.07 6.59
N GLN A 132 9.76 -13.27 6.09
CA GLN A 132 11.06 -13.55 5.49
C GLN A 132 11.31 -12.71 4.24
N GLU A 133 10.31 -12.59 3.37
CA GLU A 133 10.41 -11.75 2.17
C GLU A 133 10.54 -10.26 2.53
N PHE A 134 9.79 -9.79 3.53
CA PHE A 134 9.91 -8.42 4.06
C PHE A 134 11.34 -8.14 4.54
N LEU A 135 11.88 -9.02 5.38
CA LEU A 135 13.24 -8.88 5.92
C LEU A 135 14.32 -8.98 4.84
N ARG A 136 14.08 -9.73 3.76
CA ARG A 136 14.97 -9.79 2.59
C ARG A 136 15.10 -8.43 1.88
N HIS A 137 14.05 -7.61 1.93
CA HIS A 137 14.02 -6.31 1.27
C HIS A 137 14.22 -5.10 2.21
N ARG A 138 14.50 -5.34 3.51
CA ARG A 138 14.63 -4.29 4.55
C ARG A 138 15.58 -3.14 4.18
N GLU A 139 16.74 -3.46 3.61
CA GLU A 139 17.72 -2.44 3.23
C GLU A 139 17.14 -1.50 2.17
N CYS A 140 16.39 -2.04 1.19
CA CYS A 140 15.80 -1.20 0.15
C CYS A 140 14.83 -0.17 0.74
N PHE A 141 14.01 -0.58 1.72
CA PHE A 141 13.14 0.37 2.40
C PHE A 141 13.90 1.53 3.04
N GLN A 142 15.04 1.27 3.68
CA GLN A 142 15.89 2.32 4.26
C GLN A 142 16.42 3.29 3.18
N HIS A 143 16.82 2.77 2.01
CA HIS A 143 17.35 3.58 0.91
C HIS A 143 16.28 4.46 0.23
N VAL A 144 15.03 3.99 0.19
CA VAL A 144 13.94 4.70 -0.48
C VAL A 144 13.01 5.44 0.48
N HIS A 145 13.22 5.37 1.80
CA HIS A 145 12.31 5.90 2.81
C HIS A 145 11.87 7.35 2.51
N ARG A 146 12.82 8.24 2.20
CA ARG A 146 12.52 9.64 1.83
C ARG A 146 11.70 9.76 0.55
N ASP A 147 11.96 8.93 -0.47
CA ASP A 147 11.17 8.96 -1.70
C ASP A 147 9.77 8.41 -1.45
N TRP A 148 9.66 7.38 -0.63
CA TRP A 148 8.39 6.79 -0.22
C TRP A 148 7.53 7.82 0.49
N ASP A 149 8.10 8.58 1.43
CA ASP A 149 7.41 9.66 2.14
C ASP A 149 6.94 10.75 1.17
N ALA A 150 7.77 11.14 0.20
CA ALA A 150 7.39 12.09 -0.84
C ALA A 150 6.24 11.56 -1.73
N CYS A 151 6.30 10.28 -2.14
CA CYS A 151 5.23 9.64 -2.89
C CYS A 151 3.92 9.61 -2.07
N SER A 152 4.00 9.28 -0.78
CA SER A 152 2.86 9.21 0.13
C SER A 152 2.26 10.59 0.38
N GLY A 153 3.09 11.62 0.57
CA GLY A 153 2.66 13.00 0.71
C GLY A 153 1.89 13.51 -0.51
N LYS A 154 2.37 13.18 -1.72
CA LYS A 154 1.67 13.51 -2.97
C LYS A 154 0.34 12.76 -3.11
N PHE A 155 0.30 11.48 -2.72
CA PHE A 155 -0.94 10.70 -2.71
C PHE A 155 -1.97 11.34 -1.78
N ILE A 156 -1.59 11.60 -0.52
CA ILE A 156 -2.45 12.22 0.49
C ILE A 156 -2.92 13.60 0.04
N SER A 157 -2.07 14.41 -0.60
CA SER A 157 -2.49 15.73 -1.10
C SER A 157 -3.58 15.62 -2.17
N ILE A 158 -3.47 14.64 -3.08
CA ILE A 158 -4.51 14.39 -4.10
C ILE A 158 -5.81 13.95 -3.42
N LEU A 159 -5.74 13.02 -2.45
CA LEU A 159 -6.94 12.58 -1.72
C LEU A 159 -7.64 13.76 -1.04
N LYS A 160 -6.89 14.61 -0.33
CA LYS A 160 -7.43 15.80 0.34
C LYS A 160 -8.07 16.76 -0.66
N GLU A 161 -7.42 17.00 -1.80
CA GLU A 161 -7.96 17.87 -2.84
C GLU A 161 -9.28 17.31 -3.39
N GLU A 162 -9.32 16.02 -3.75
CA GLU A 162 -10.51 15.35 -4.28
C GLU A 162 -11.65 15.24 -3.26
N MET A 163 -11.35 15.09 -1.97
CA MET A 163 -12.36 15.11 -0.90
C MET A 163 -12.89 16.52 -0.62
N SER A 164 -12.08 17.56 -0.83
CA SER A 164 -12.49 18.96 -0.64
C SER A 164 -13.37 19.49 -1.78
N LYS A 165 -13.44 18.81 -2.92
CA LYS A 165 -14.28 19.17 -4.06
C LYS A 165 -15.75 18.88 -3.74
N THR A 166 -16.42 19.84 -3.12
CA THR A 166 -17.86 19.78 -2.82
C THR A 166 -18.70 19.69 -4.11
N THR A 167 -19.21 18.49 -4.40
CA THR A 167 -20.47 18.24 -5.12
C THR A 167 -20.59 18.77 -6.57
N LYS A 168 -19.53 18.72 -7.39
CA LYS A 168 -19.66 19.00 -8.84
C LYS A 168 -19.27 17.85 -9.78
N GLN A 169 -18.62 16.79 -9.29
CA GLN A 169 -18.29 15.62 -10.10
C GLN A 169 -19.18 14.43 -9.72
N SER A 170 -19.48 13.58 -10.69
CA SER A 170 -20.17 12.32 -10.43
C SER A 170 -19.30 11.44 -9.53
N MET A 171 -19.94 10.65 -8.65
CA MET A 171 -19.24 9.68 -7.79
C MET A 171 -18.28 8.77 -8.57
N ASN A 172 -18.62 8.44 -9.83
CA ASN A 172 -17.79 7.64 -10.73
C ASN A 172 -16.48 8.35 -11.11
N LEU A 173 -16.51 9.66 -11.33
CA LEU A 173 -15.33 10.42 -11.69
C LEU A 173 -14.38 10.57 -10.49
N GLN A 174 -14.94 10.82 -9.30
CA GLN A 174 -14.17 10.87 -8.06
C GLN A 174 -13.51 9.51 -7.75
N TYR A 175 -14.26 8.41 -7.91
CA TYR A 175 -13.74 7.04 -7.80
C TYR A 175 -12.57 6.79 -8.76
N MET A 176 -12.67 7.24 -10.01
CA MET A 176 -11.58 7.14 -10.99
C MET A 176 -10.34 7.95 -10.59
N HIS A 177 -10.52 9.17 -10.07
CA HIS A 177 -9.40 9.98 -9.57
C HIS A 177 -8.68 9.29 -8.41
N PHE A 178 -9.42 8.71 -7.47
CA PHE A 178 -8.84 7.93 -6.38
C PHE A 178 -8.06 6.71 -6.89
N CYS A 179 -8.63 5.94 -7.84
CA CYS A 179 -7.93 4.80 -8.43
C CYS A 179 -6.64 5.22 -9.16
N CYS A 180 -6.66 6.33 -9.90
CA CYS A 180 -5.46 6.82 -10.58
C CYS A 180 -4.43 7.42 -9.63
N ALA A 181 -4.87 8.06 -8.53
CA ALA A 181 -3.98 8.53 -7.48
C ALA A 181 -3.25 7.35 -6.82
N ARG A 182 -3.98 6.26 -6.53
CA ARG A 182 -3.42 5.01 -5.99
C ARG A 182 -2.40 4.39 -6.96
N TYR A 183 -2.77 4.24 -8.23
CA TYR A 183 -1.86 3.73 -9.25
C TYR A 183 -0.59 4.59 -9.38
N GLY A 184 -0.76 5.92 -9.33
CA GLY A 184 0.35 6.88 -9.34
C GLY A 184 1.27 6.72 -8.13
N TYR A 185 0.71 6.50 -6.95
CA TYR A 185 1.44 6.23 -5.71
C TYR A 185 2.26 4.94 -5.80
N GLU A 186 1.63 3.83 -6.19
CA GLU A 186 2.30 2.54 -6.38
C GLU A 186 3.46 2.64 -7.38
N LYS A 187 3.22 3.30 -8.52
CA LYS A 187 4.22 3.50 -9.56
C LYS A 187 5.37 4.40 -9.11
N CYS A 188 5.07 5.43 -8.31
CA CYS A 188 6.07 6.31 -7.71
C CYS A 188 7.03 5.50 -6.82
N VAL A 189 6.48 4.70 -5.89
CA VAL A 189 7.26 3.83 -5.01
C VAL A 189 8.08 2.82 -5.81
N TYR A 190 7.46 2.14 -6.77
CA TYR A 190 8.13 1.17 -7.64
C TYR A 190 9.32 1.81 -8.37
N ASN A 191 9.13 2.97 -8.99
CA ASN A 191 10.18 3.64 -9.75
C ASN A 191 11.33 4.08 -8.85
N SER A 192 11.04 4.68 -7.70
CA SER A 192 12.06 5.07 -6.72
C SER A 192 12.92 3.89 -6.29
N ALA A 193 12.28 2.74 -6.00
CA ALA A 193 12.98 1.51 -5.67
C ALA A 193 13.73 0.91 -6.87
N ARG A 194 13.18 1.00 -8.09
CA ARG A 194 13.79 0.44 -9.30
C ARG A 194 15.12 1.10 -9.68
N TYR A 195 15.32 2.36 -9.29
CA TYR A 195 16.58 3.09 -9.51
C TYR A 195 17.62 2.90 -8.41
N LYS A 196 17.20 2.54 -7.19
CA LYS A 196 18.08 2.43 -6.01
C LYS A 196 18.33 0.99 -5.56
N CYS A 197 17.47 0.05 -5.96
CA CYS A 197 17.46 -1.33 -5.50
C CYS A 197 17.33 -2.32 -6.67
N ARG A 198 17.38 -3.61 -6.33
CA ARG A 198 17.09 -4.70 -7.25
C ARG A 198 15.63 -4.70 -7.68
N ASN A 199 15.36 -5.32 -8.82
CA ASN A 199 14.02 -5.36 -9.43
C ASN A 199 12.99 -6.12 -8.57
N ASP A 200 13.40 -7.21 -7.92
CA ASP A 200 12.57 -7.96 -6.97
C ASP A 200 12.18 -7.07 -5.77
N SER A 201 13.14 -6.33 -5.19
CA SER A 201 12.83 -5.35 -4.14
C SER A 201 11.84 -4.29 -4.62
N ALA A 202 12.01 -3.76 -5.83
CA ALA A 202 11.08 -2.76 -6.37
C ALA A 202 9.64 -3.31 -6.50
N LEU A 203 9.48 -4.55 -6.94
CA LEU A 203 8.18 -5.23 -7.02
C LEU A 203 7.58 -5.48 -5.63
N PHE A 204 8.39 -5.90 -4.66
CA PHE A 204 7.95 -6.10 -3.29
C PHE A 204 7.45 -4.80 -2.66
N LEU A 205 8.25 -3.72 -2.78
CA LEU A 205 7.89 -2.40 -2.26
C LEU A 205 6.61 -1.85 -2.92
N ARG A 206 6.41 -2.09 -4.22
CA ARG A 206 5.14 -1.76 -4.90
C ARG A 206 3.96 -2.51 -4.29
N THR A 207 4.14 -3.79 -3.96
CA THR A 207 3.09 -4.61 -3.33
C THR A 207 2.72 -4.08 -1.95
N VAL A 208 3.71 -3.65 -1.16
CA VAL A 208 3.49 -3.03 0.15
C VAL A 208 2.79 -1.69 0.01
N ALA A 209 3.17 -0.84 -0.94
CA ALA A 209 2.47 0.41 -1.25
C ALA A 209 1.01 0.17 -1.66
N LYS A 210 0.75 -0.86 -2.45
CA LYS A 210 -0.60 -1.28 -2.84
C LYS A 210 -1.45 -1.68 -1.63
N LEU A 211 -0.90 -2.47 -0.71
CA LEU A 211 -1.58 -2.84 0.54
C LEU A 211 -1.94 -1.61 1.37
N LEU A 212 -0.97 -0.71 1.58
CA LEU A 212 -1.17 0.49 2.39
C LEU A 212 -2.16 1.50 1.79
N SER A 213 -2.27 1.54 0.46
CA SER A 213 -3.19 2.43 -0.24
C SER A 213 -4.53 1.76 -0.60
N THR A 214 -4.76 0.54 -0.11
CA THR A 214 -6.05 -0.12 -0.28
C THR A 214 -7.06 0.45 0.72
N ASP A 215 -8.20 0.89 0.22
CA ASP A 215 -9.38 1.25 1.00
C ASP A 215 -10.53 0.31 0.62
N ARG A 216 -11.44 0.04 1.56
CA ARG A 216 -12.61 -0.81 1.35
C ARG A 216 -13.53 -0.30 0.24
N HIS A 217 -13.64 1.02 0.05
CA HIS A 217 -14.43 1.63 -1.01
C HIS A 217 -13.82 1.43 -2.40
N PHE A 218 -12.52 1.14 -2.47
CA PHE A 218 -11.72 1.14 -3.70
C PHE A 218 -11.14 -0.23 -4.06
N LEU A 219 -11.68 -1.32 -3.47
CA LEU A 219 -11.22 -2.71 -3.67
C LEU A 219 -11.19 -3.18 -5.13
N ASN A 220 -11.81 -2.45 -6.06
CA ASN A 220 -11.87 -2.79 -7.49
C ASN A 220 -11.02 -1.89 -8.39
N CYS A 221 -10.19 -0.99 -7.85
CA CYS A 221 -9.31 -0.14 -8.68
C CYS A 221 -8.36 -0.97 -9.57
N ASP A 222 -7.94 -2.15 -9.11
CA ASP A 222 -7.09 -3.08 -9.85
C ASP A 222 -7.63 -3.44 -11.24
N LYS A 223 -8.95 -3.45 -11.41
CA LYS A 223 -9.61 -3.85 -12.67
C LYS A 223 -9.57 -2.76 -13.73
N ILE A 224 -9.35 -1.50 -13.33
CA ILE A 224 -9.51 -0.33 -14.22
C ILE A 224 -8.23 0.50 -14.33
N GLU A 225 -7.35 0.45 -13.34
CA GLU A 225 -6.20 1.36 -13.25
C GLU A 225 -5.21 1.21 -14.41
N HIS A 226 -4.93 -0.03 -14.81
CA HIS A 226 -3.93 -0.33 -15.83
C HIS A 226 -4.37 0.12 -17.23
N ALA A 227 -5.68 0.15 -17.49
CA ALA A 227 -6.22 0.59 -18.77
C ALA A 227 -6.43 2.12 -18.82
N VAL A 228 -6.85 2.73 -17.70
CA VAL A 228 -7.27 4.13 -17.67
C VAL A 228 -6.13 5.06 -17.25
N CYS A 229 -5.36 4.68 -16.22
CA CYS A 229 -4.40 5.57 -15.57
C CYS A 229 -2.98 5.47 -16.17
N SER A 230 -2.72 4.46 -17.01
CA SER A 230 -1.44 4.30 -17.70
C SER A 230 -1.26 5.23 -18.92
N ALA A 231 -2.35 5.80 -19.44
CA ALA A 231 -2.38 6.59 -20.68
C ALA A 231 -1.92 8.07 -20.53
N GLY A 232 -1.41 8.47 -19.36
CA GLY A 232 -1.11 9.87 -19.02
C GLY A 232 0.10 10.53 -19.71
N THR A 233 0.84 9.83 -20.58
CA THR A 233 2.05 10.38 -21.25
C THR A 233 1.90 10.67 -22.75
N VAL A 234 0.71 10.52 -23.33
CA VAL A 234 0.54 10.68 -24.79
C VAL A 234 0.46 12.16 -25.23
N ARG A 235 0.24 13.12 -24.32
CA ARG A 235 0.08 14.54 -24.69
C ARG A 235 1.37 15.24 -25.17
N LEU A 236 2.56 14.78 -24.78
CA LEU A 236 3.81 15.37 -25.29
C LEU A 236 4.26 14.80 -26.65
N ALA A 237 3.83 13.60 -27.02
CA ALA A 237 4.21 12.99 -28.29
C ALA A 237 3.43 13.57 -29.47
N CYS A 238 2.16 13.95 -29.26
CA CYS A 238 1.31 14.51 -30.33
C CYS A 238 1.79 15.90 -30.78
N TRP A 239 2.25 16.76 -29.86
CA TRP A 239 2.78 18.09 -30.20
C TRP A 239 4.05 18.02 -31.05
N LYS A 240 4.90 17.01 -30.85
CA LYS A 240 6.14 16.85 -31.64
C LYS A 240 5.85 16.34 -33.05
N LEU A 241 4.84 15.48 -33.22
CA LEU A 241 4.42 14.98 -34.53
C LEU A 241 3.72 16.06 -35.36
N THR A 242 2.84 16.87 -34.75
CA THR A 242 2.19 17.98 -35.46
C THR A 242 3.18 19.05 -35.89
N ALA A 243 4.16 19.39 -35.05
CA ALA A 243 5.21 20.35 -35.40
C ALA A 243 6.09 19.86 -36.57
N LEU A 244 6.46 18.57 -36.60
CA LEU A 244 7.23 17.99 -37.70
C LEU A 244 6.46 18.01 -39.02
N VAL A 245 5.16 17.69 -39.00
CA VAL A 245 4.31 17.72 -40.19
C VAL A 245 4.21 19.15 -40.74
N LEU A 246 4.04 20.15 -39.87
CA LEU A 246 3.98 21.55 -40.31
C LEU A 246 5.30 22.03 -40.93
N VAL A 247 6.45 21.61 -40.39
CA VAL A 247 7.77 21.93 -40.97
C VAL A 247 7.95 21.25 -42.33
N VAL A 248 7.56 19.99 -42.47
CA VAL A 248 7.66 19.27 -43.75
C VAL A 248 6.73 19.88 -44.79
N VAL A 249 5.50 20.24 -44.44
CA VAL A 249 4.55 20.93 -45.33
C VAL A 249 5.09 22.30 -45.74
N TRP A 250 5.67 23.06 -44.80
CA TRP A 250 6.31 24.34 -45.10
C TRP A 250 7.48 24.16 -46.08
N MET A 251 8.37 23.20 -45.83
CA MET A 251 9.49 22.89 -46.73
C MET A 251 9.02 22.50 -48.13
N ILE A 252 7.98 21.66 -48.26
CA ILE A 252 7.41 21.29 -49.56
C ILE A 252 6.81 22.51 -50.26
N SER A 253 6.09 23.39 -49.53
CA SER A 253 5.50 24.60 -50.12
C SER A 253 6.55 25.59 -50.61
N VAL A 254 7.69 25.72 -49.93
CA VAL A 254 8.82 26.57 -50.36
C VAL A 254 9.54 25.95 -51.56
N SER A 255 9.63 24.61 -51.63
CA SER A 255 10.25 23.90 -52.76
C SER A 255 9.41 23.93 -54.04
N VAL A 256 8.08 24.02 -53.92
CA VAL A 256 7.16 24.14 -55.07
C VAL A 256 7.08 25.59 -55.58
N PHE A 257 7.45 26.56 -54.74
CA PHE A 257 7.52 27.98 -55.08
C PHE A 257 8.91 28.40 -55.60
N ASP A 258 9.61 27.53 -56.34
CA ASP A 258 10.88 27.85 -56.98
C ASP A 258 10.68 28.36 -58.43
N TRP A 259 10.52 29.68 -58.53
CA TRP A 259 11.06 30.63 -59.51
C TRP A 259 11.48 30.19 -60.93
N ARG A 260 10.76 29.28 -61.61
CA ARG A 260 11.01 28.97 -63.05
C ARG A 260 10.01 29.54 -64.06
N SER A 261 9.01 30.30 -63.63
CA SER A 261 7.89 30.71 -64.51
C SER A 261 7.79 32.20 -64.87
N PHE A 262 8.62 33.09 -64.32
CA PHE A 262 8.61 34.51 -64.71
C PHE A 262 9.87 34.86 -65.50
N GLY A 263 9.84 34.52 -66.79
CA GLY A 263 10.75 35.09 -67.79
C GLY A 263 10.45 36.59 -67.99
N PRO A 264 11.45 37.41 -68.37
CA PRO A 264 11.25 38.83 -68.60
C PRO A 264 10.68 39.06 -70.00
N VAL A 265 9.45 39.56 -70.08
CA VAL A 265 8.90 40.18 -71.30
C VAL A 265 8.50 41.60 -70.89
N ALA A 266 9.42 42.55 -71.05
CA ALA A 266 9.51 43.44 -72.20
C ALA A 266 8.41 44.53 -72.22
N THR A 267 8.84 45.71 -71.74
CA THR A 267 8.66 47.04 -72.38
C THR A 267 7.28 47.63 -72.66
N ARG A 268 7.11 48.83 -72.07
CA ARG A 268 6.89 50.16 -72.71
C ARG A 268 5.47 50.74 -72.87
N CYS A 269 5.48 52.04 -72.53
CA CYS A 269 4.79 53.19 -73.14
C CYS A 269 3.31 53.40 -72.78
N TYR A 270 2.97 54.45 -72.02
CA TYR A 270 2.76 55.87 -72.42
C TYR A 270 1.47 56.10 -73.21
N GLN A 271 0.46 56.70 -72.57
CA GLN A 271 -0.08 58.07 -72.83
C GLN A 271 -1.55 58.23 -72.39
N LEU A 272 -1.82 59.41 -71.80
CA LEU A 272 -3.00 60.31 -71.82
C LEU A 272 -4.40 59.73 -72.14
N GLY A 273 -5.51 60.19 -71.54
CA GLY A 273 -5.76 61.36 -70.67
C GLY A 273 -7.28 61.65 -70.58
N ILE A 274 -7.60 62.82 -69.98
CA ILE A 274 -8.89 63.54 -69.95
C ILE A 274 -9.88 63.12 -68.84
N VAL A 275 -9.96 63.92 -67.75
CA VAL A 275 -10.83 65.12 -67.63
C VAL A 275 -10.04 66.24 -66.97
#